data_AF-A0A1H4LQ22-F1
#
_entry.id   AF-A0A1H4LQ22-F1
#
_cell.length_a   1.000
_cell.length_b   1.000
_cell.length_c   1.000
_cell.angle_alpha   90.00
_cell.angle_beta   90.00
_cell.angle_gamma   90.00
#
_symmetry.space_group_name_H-M   'P 1'
#
loop_
_entity.id
_entity.type
_entity.pdbx_description
1 polymer ?
#
loop_
_entity_poly.entity_id
_entity_poly.type
_entity_poly.pdbx_seq_one_letter_code
_entity_poly.pdbx_strand_id
1 'polypeptide(L)'
;MHPSIELGKQVRAALRTRSRIATKDLYELIGRPSPVEKPRFIVKPAGVAFFHVIDSSTGKARGFRRDHNEACAIARRLEAENRP
;
A
#
# COMPACT_ATOMS: atom_id res chain seq x y z
N MET A 1 -9.72 19.48 -21.17
CA MET A 1 -8.54 19.23 -20.30
C MET A 1 -7.35 19.94 -20.94
N HIS A 2 -6.68 20.87 -20.25
CA HIS A 2 -5.68 21.75 -20.88
C HIS A 2 -4.28 21.07 -20.92
N PRO A 3 -3.51 21.15 -22.03
CA PRO A 3 -2.22 20.46 -22.17
C PRO A 3 -1.20 20.73 -21.06
N SER A 4 -1.18 21.94 -20.49
CA SER A 4 -0.30 22.29 -19.36
C SER A 4 -0.59 21.51 -18.08
N ILE A 5 -1.85 21.09 -17.88
CA ILE A 5 -2.25 20.27 -16.73
C ILE A 5 -1.64 18.86 -16.84
N GLU A 6 -1.66 18.28 -18.05
CA GLU A 6 -1.09 16.95 -18.29
C GLU A 6 0.42 16.94 -18.17
N LEU A 7 1.11 17.95 -18.73
CA LEU A 7 2.55 18.12 -18.53
C LEU A 7 2.91 18.23 -17.04
N GLY A 8 2.14 19.03 -16.28
CA GLY A 8 2.34 19.16 -14.84
C GLY A 8 2.17 17.85 -14.08
N LYS A 9 1.22 16.99 -14.47
CA LYS A 9 1.05 15.65 -13.87
C LYS A 9 2.23 14.74 -14.16
N GLN A 10 2.74 14.73 -15.40
CA GLN A 10 3.89 13.92 -15.79
C GLN A 10 5.16 14.31 -15.00
N VAL A 11 5.43 15.62 -14.89
CA VAL A 11 6.58 16.12 -14.10
C VAL A 11 6.49 15.68 -12.64
N ARG A 12 5.32 15.83 -12.02
CA ARG A 12 5.10 15.40 -10.62
C ARG A 12 5.23 13.89 -10.45
N ALA A 13 4.72 13.09 -11.40
CA ALA A 13 4.89 11.65 -11.38
C ALA A 13 6.38 11.27 -11.45
N ALA A 14 7.14 11.87 -12.37
CA ALA A 14 8.58 11.65 -12.52
C ALA A 14 9.37 12.08 -11.27
N LEU A 15 9.01 13.19 -10.62
CA LEU A 15 9.62 13.61 -9.36
C LEU A 15 9.34 12.62 -8.22
N ARG A 16 8.09 12.13 -8.12
CA ARG A 16 7.68 11.16 -7.10
C ARG A 16 8.39 9.80 -7.27
N THR A 17 8.56 9.34 -8.51
CA THR A 17 9.35 8.14 -8.82
C THR A 17 10.79 8.30 -8.38
N ARG A 18 11.44 9.42 -8.75
CA ARG A 18 12.83 9.71 -8.35
C ARG A 18 13.03 9.75 -6.82
N SER A 19 12.10 10.38 -6.10
CA SER A 19 12.15 10.45 -4.63
C SER A 19 12.07 9.06 -3.97
N ARG A 20 11.23 8.15 -4.49
CA ARG A 20 11.15 6.77 -3.99
C ARG A 20 12.41 5.97 -4.31
N ILE A 21 12.95 6.09 -5.52
CA ILE A 21 14.21 5.44 -5.92
C ILE A 21 15.35 5.88 -5.01
N ALA A 22 15.56 7.19 -4.84
CA ALA A 22 16.60 7.72 -3.95
C ALA A 22 16.46 7.21 -2.51
N THR A 23 15.23 6.99 -2.03
CA THR A 23 14.99 6.41 -0.70
C THR A 23 15.38 4.93 -0.68
N LYS A 24 15.01 4.14 -1.70
CA LYS A 24 15.38 2.73 -1.79
C LYS A 24 16.92 2.58 -1.86
N ASP A 25 17.55 3.32 -2.77
CA ASP A 25 19.01 3.33 -2.97
C ASP A 25 19.75 3.69 -1.68
N LEU A 26 19.25 4.68 -0.93
CA LEU A 26 19.82 5.05 0.37
C LEU A 26 19.77 3.88 1.35
N TYR A 27 18.62 3.20 1.45
CA TYR A 27 18.45 2.09 2.39
C TYR A 27 19.36 0.91 2.01
N GLU A 28 19.48 0.61 0.71
CA GLU A 28 20.42 -0.39 0.20
C GLU A 28 21.87 -0.03 0.55
N LEU A 29 22.28 1.23 0.35
CA LEU A 29 23.63 1.72 0.66
C LEU A 29 24.00 1.58 2.14
N ILE A 30 23.06 1.85 3.05
CA ILE A 30 23.28 1.73 4.50
C ILE A 30 23.04 0.31 5.04
N GLY A 31 22.84 -0.68 4.15
CA GLY A 31 22.58 -2.06 4.52
C GLY A 31 21.28 -2.26 5.31
N ARG A 32 20.33 -1.32 5.20
CA ARG A 32 19.02 -1.43 5.84
C ARG A 32 18.00 -2.02 4.85
N PRO A 33 17.05 -2.84 5.33
CA PRO A 33 15.96 -3.26 4.48
C PRO A 33 15.21 -2.03 3.97
N SER A 34 15.00 -1.93 2.66
CA SER A 34 14.20 -0.87 2.03
C SER A 34 12.96 -0.58 2.88
N PRO A 35 12.58 0.71 3.05
CA PRO A 35 11.44 1.05 3.89
C PRO A 35 10.24 0.23 3.42
N VAL A 36 9.66 -0.51 4.36
CA VAL A 36 8.60 -1.49 4.09
C VAL A 36 7.52 -0.77 3.32
N GLU A 37 7.27 -1.21 2.08
CA GLU A 37 6.15 -0.70 1.30
C GLU A 37 4.88 -0.88 2.13
N LYS A 38 4.09 0.19 2.24
CA LYS A 38 2.86 0.13 3.04
C LYS A 38 2.00 -1.03 2.51
N PRO A 39 1.49 -1.92 3.40
CA PRO A 39 0.59 -2.99 2.98
C PRO A 39 -0.58 -2.41 2.19
N ARG A 40 -0.90 -3.03 1.06
CA ARG A 40 -2.08 -2.72 0.27
C ARG A 40 -3.35 -3.11 1.02
N PHE A 41 -3.40 -4.29 1.62
CA PHE A 41 -4.53 -4.79 2.39
C PHE A 41 -4.32 -4.52 3.88
N ILE A 42 -5.18 -3.65 4.43
CA ILE A 42 -5.13 -3.23 5.83
C ILE A 42 -6.30 -3.79 6.62
N VAL A 43 -6.07 -4.13 7.88
CA VAL A 43 -7.11 -4.57 8.81
C VAL A 43 -7.59 -3.37 9.62
N LYS A 44 -8.89 -3.12 9.65
CA LYS A 44 -9.51 -2.09 10.50
C LYS A 44 -10.58 -2.69 11.41
N PRO A 45 -10.63 -2.30 12.70
CA PRO A 45 -11.77 -2.64 13.55
C PRO A 45 -13.04 -1.97 13.03
N ALA A 46 -14.14 -2.70 13.03
CA ALA A 46 -15.45 -2.28 12.52
C ALA A 46 -16.58 -2.56 13.52
N GLY A 47 -16.24 -2.79 14.79
CA GLY A 47 -17.17 -3.11 15.86
C GLY A 47 -16.51 -3.96 16.95
N VAL A 48 -17.33 -4.58 17.78
CA VAL A 48 -16.87 -5.53 18.80
C VAL A 48 -16.51 -6.85 18.14
N ALA A 49 -15.24 -7.27 18.27
CA ALA A 49 -14.74 -8.51 17.66
C ALA A 49 -15.12 -8.61 16.17
N PHE A 50 -14.91 -7.53 15.41
CA PHE A 50 -15.23 -7.47 13.99
C PHE A 50 -14.19 -6.62 13.26
N PHE A 51 -13.56 -7.21 12.24
CA PHE A 51 -12.40 -6.64 11.57
C PHE A 51 -12.57 -6.70 10.05
N HIS A 52 -12.49 -5.56 9.39
CA HIS A 52 -12.54 -5.44 7.94
C HIS A 52 -11.14 -5.53 7.35
N VAL A 53 -10.98 -6.32 6.28
CA VAL A 53 -9.81 -6.27 5.41
C VAL A 53 -10.12 -5.32 4.27
N ILE A 54 -9.38 -4.22 4.15
CA ILE A 54 -9.64 -3.14 3.20
C ILE A 54 -8.47 -3.05 2.22
N ASP A 55 -8.77 -3.02 0.93
CA ASP A 55 -7.77 -2.62 -0.07
C ASP A 55 -7.56 -1.11 0.00
N SER A 56 -6.41 -0.67 0.49
CA SER A 56 -6.06 0.73 0.67
C SER A 56 -5.98 1.53 -0.64
N SER A 57 -5.81 0.88 -1.79
CA SER A 57 -5.79 1.55 -3.09
C SER A 57 -7.20 1.92 -3.59
N THR A 58 -8.21 1.10 -3.25
CA THR A 58 -9.59 1.29 -3.73
C THR A 58 -10.56 1.72 -2.63
N GLY A 59 -10.15 1.60 -1.36
CA GLY A 59 -10.98 1.81 -0.19
C GLY A 59 -12.04 0.73 0.06
N LYS A 60 -12.09 -0.34 -0.77
CA LYS A 60 -13.14 -1.36 -0.70
C LYS A 60 -12.78 -2.47 0.28
N ALA A 61 -13.78 -2.95 1.01
CA ALA A 61 -13.64 -4.16 1.83
C ALA A 61 -13.49 -5.39 0.94
N ARG A 62 -12.52 -6.25 1.26
CA ARG A 62 -12.23 -7.53 0.59
C ARG A 62 -12.63 -8.74 1.44
N GLY A 63 -12.97 -8.51 2.71
CA GLY A 63 -13.47 -9.53 3.61
C GLY A 63 -13.62 -8.99 5.03
N PHE A 64 -14.21 -9.80 5.91
CA PHE A 64 -14.38 -9.50 7.32
C PHE A 64 -14.13 -10.76 8.18
N ARG A 65 -13.60 -10.60 9.39
CA ARG A 65 -13.43 -11.67 10.37
C ARG A 65 -13.77 -11.20 11.77
N ARG A 66 -14.14 -12.15 12.64
CA ARG A 66 -14.40 -11.87 14.05
C ARG A 66 -13.14 -11.89 14.91
N ASP A 67 -12.10 -12.54 14.41
CA ASP A 67 -10.78 -12.56 15.02
C ASP A 67 -9.80 -11.67 14.23
N HIS A 68 -8.97 -10.92 14.97
CA HIS A 68 -7.99 -10.01 14.38
C HIS A 68 -6.88 -10.76 13.64
N ASN A 69 -6.44 -11.90 14.17
CA ASN A 69 -5.36 -12.69 13.57
C ASN A 69 -5.84 -13.37 12.29
N GLU A 70 -7.09 -13.84 12.25
CA GLU A 70 -7.71 -14.34 11.02
C GLU A 70 -7.83 -13.26 9.95
N ALA A 71 -8.25 -12.05 10.33
CA ALA A 71 -8.27 -10.90 9.41
C ALA A 71 -6.87 -10.60 8.86
N CYS A 72 -5.85 -10.61 9.73
CA CYS A 72 -4.46 -10.42 9.36
C CYS A 72 -3.93 -11.54 8.45
N ALA A 73 -4.37 -12.79 8.66
CA ALA A 73 -3.99 -13.92 7.80
C ALA A 73 -4.54 -13.75 6.38
N ILE A 74 -5.76 -13.25 6.24
CA ILE A 74 -6.38 -12.95 4.93
C ILE A 74 -5.67 -11.79 4.25
N ALA A 75 -5.38 -10.71 4.98
CA ALA A 75 -4.64 -9.58 4.43
C ALA A 75 -3.30 -10.06 3.85
N ARG A 76 -2.54 -10.90 4.57
CA ARG A 76 -1.28 -11.49 4.09
C ARG A 76 -1.45 -12.38 2.85
N ARG A 77 -2.52 -13.18 2.78
CA ARG A 77 -2.80 -14.00 1.58
C ARG A 77 -3.11 -13.12 0.37
N LEU A 78 -3.93 -12.09 0.54
CA LEU A 78 -4.25 -11.14 -0.53
C LEU A 78 -3.03 -10.37 -1.01
N GLU A 79 -2.10 -10.01 -0.12
CA GLU A 79 -0.80 -9.43 -0.50
C GLU A 79 0.03 -10.39 -1.36
N ALA A 80 0.09 -11.67 -1.00
CA ALA A 80 0.85 -12.67 -1.75
C ALA A 80 0.26 -12.92 -3.14
N GLU A 81 -1.07 -12.92 -3.27
CA GLU A 81 -1.78 -13.13 -4.54
C GLU A 81 -1.72 -11.93 -5.49
N ASN A 82 -1.60 -10.70 -4.95
CA ASN A 82 -1.67 -9.45 -5.74
C ASN A 82 -0.32 -8.70 -5.79
N ARG A 83 0.78 -9.34 -5.38
CA ARG A 83 2.11 -8.79 -5.59
C ARG A 83 2.46 -8.95 -7.09
N PRO A 84 2.77 -7.86 -7.81
CA PRO A 84 3.16 -7.92 -9.21
C PRO A 84 4.46 -8.68 -9.43
#